data_AF-A0A246TW45-F1
#
_entry.id   AF-A0A246TW45-F1
#
_cell.length_a   1.000
_cell.length_b   1.000
_cell.length_c   1.000
_cell.angle_alpha   90.00
_cell.angle_beta   90.00
_cell.angle_gamma   90.00
#
_symmetry.space_group_name_H-M   'P 1'
#
loop_
_entity.id
_entity.type
_entity.pdbx_description
1 polymer ?
#
loop_
_entity_poly.entity_id
_entity_poly.type
_entity_poly.pdbx_seq_one_letter_code
_entity_poly.pdbx_strand_id
1 'polypeptide(L)'
;MMLRSLLLISAIAEGATGLAFLLLPNIPVWILFGQPLETPLAMLVGRVAGAALIAVGIACWRAADDQESRATTGLVLSLLVYDVIAMALLAYARFALELSGPGFWVALIGHLVLALWCIMALRRNRSSNPAAEGSSRHAE
;
A
#
# COMPACT_ATOMS: atom_id res chain seq x y z
N MET A 1 -13.14 -3.21 13.87
CA MET A 1 -13.78 -3.73 12.63
C MET A 1 -13.18 -3.11 11.37
N MET A 2 -13.29 -1.79 11.16
CA MET A 2 -12.82 -1.15 9.92
C MET A 2 -11.31 -1.28 9.68
N LEU A 3 -10.48 -1.04 10.71
CA LEU A 3 -9.03 -1.24 10.67
C LEU A 3 -8.64 -2.69 10.37
N ARG A 4 -9.31 -3.66 11.00
CA ARG A 4 -9.09 -5.09 10.75
C ARG A 4 -9.29 -5.44 9.28
N SER A 5 -10.42 -5.03 8.72
CA SER A 5 -10.77 -5.35 7.34
C SER A 5 -9.80 -4.71 6.36
N LEU A 6 -9.45 -3.43 6.57
CA LEU A 6 -8.45 -2.72 5.78
C LEU A 6 -7.11 -3.47 5.77
N LEU A 7 -6.59 -3.83 6.95
CA LEU A 7 -5.30 -4.48 7.10
C LEU A 7 -5.31 -5.90 6.53
N LEU A 8 -6.38 -6.67 6.71
CA LEU A 8 -6.47 -8.03 6.19
C LEU A 8 -6.62 -8.04 4.66
N ILE A 9 -7.41 -7.12 4.10
CA ILE A 9 -7.52 -6.95 2.64
C ILE A 9 -6.17 -6.53 2.05
N SER A 10 -5.50 -5.55 2.67
CA SER A 10 -4.16 -5.11 2.24
C SER A 10 -3.14 -6.24 2.37
N ALA A 11 -3.18 -7.03 3.44
CA ALA A 11 -2.29 -8.17 3.64
C ALA A 11 -2.39 -9.19 2.50
N ILE A 12 -3.62 -9.53 2.09
CA ILE A 12 -3.86 -10.47 0.99
C ILE A 12 -3.43 -9.85 -0.34
N ALA A 13 -3.83 -8.61 -0.62
CA ALA A 13 -3.52 -7.93 -1.88
C ALA A 13 -2.00 -7.73 -2.08
N GLU A 14 -1.32 -7.18 -1.08
CA GLU A 14 0.13 -6.96 -1.10
C GLU A 14 0.90 -8.27 -1.10
N GLY A 15 0.46 -9.26 -0.32
CA GLY A 15 1.07 -10.59 -0.28
C GLY A 15 0.97 -11.31 -1.62
N ALA A 16 -0.20 -11.31 -2.25
CA ALA A 16 -0.41 -11.95 -3.57
C ALA A 16 0.36 -11.22 -4.67
N THR A 17 0.30 -9.88 -4.70
CA THR A 17 1.04 -9.06 -5.66
C THR A 17 2.55 -9.21 -5.48
N GLY A 18 3.02 -9.21 -4.23
CA GLY A 18 4.41 -9.42 -3.87
C GLY A 18 4.93 -10.79 -4.29
N LEU A 19 4.13 -11.85 -4.09
CA LEU A 19 4.47 -13.19 -4.55
C LEU A 19 4.57 -13.26 -6.08
N ALA A 20 3.67 -12.60 -6.80
CA ALA A 20 3.72 -12.52 -8.26
C ALA A 20 4.99 -11.80 -8.75
N PHE A 21 5.34 -10.65 -8.15
CA PHE A 21 6.58 -9.93 -8.47
C PHE A 21 7.85 -10.71 -8.09
N LEU A 22 7.83 -11.45 -6.97
CA LEU A 22 8.98 -12.22 -6.52
C LEU A 22 9.29 -13.41 -7.43
N LEU A 23 8.26 -14.14 -7.86
CA LEU A 23 8.42 -15.35 -8.68
C LEU A 23 8.52 -15.04 -10.17
N LEU A 24 7.61 -14.20 -10.67
CA LEU A 24 7.37 -13.98 -12.09
C LEU A 24 7.24 -12.47 -12.40
N PRO A 25 8.29 -11.66 -12.18
CA PRO A 25 8.21 -10.20 -12.22
C PRO A 25 7.70 -9.64 -13.56
N ASN A 26 7.91 -10.33 -14.67
CA ASN A 26 7.42 -9.88 -15.97
C ASN A 26 5.90 -9.91 -16.11
N ILE A 27 5.21 -10.83 -15.44
CA ILE A 27 3.75 -10.92 -15.54
C ILE A 27 3.05 -9.67 -14.99
N PRO A 28 3.27 -9.27 -13.72
CA PRO A 28 2.62 -8.08 -13.18
C PRO A 28 3.11 -6.80 -13.88
N VAL A 29 4.39 -6.71 -14.25
CA VAL A 29 4.91 -5.54 -14.99
C VAL A 29 4.24 -5.40 -16.36
N TRP A 30 4.11 -6.49 -17.11
CA TRP A 30 3.43 -6.46 -18.40
C TRP A 30 1.93 -6.13 -18.25
N ILE A 31 1.27 -6.69 -17.23
CA ILE A 31 -0.12 -6.35 -16.92
C ILE A 31 -0.28 -4.86 -16.56
N LEU A 32 0.64 -4.29 -15.79
CA LEU A 32 0.57 -2.89 -15.33
C LEU A 32 0.96 -1.88 -16.41
N PHE A 33 2.02 -2.17 -17.16
CA PHE A 33 2.70 -1.19 -18.01
C PHE A 33 2.70 -1.57 -19.50
N GLY A 34 2.28 -2.78 -19.85
CA GLY A 34 2.22 -3.27 -21.22
C GLY A 34 3.56 -3.71 -21.80
N GLN A 35 4.65 -3.64 -21.04
CA GLN A 35 6.02 -3.92 -21.47
C GLN A 35 6.71 -4.85 -20.46
N PRO A 36 7.51 -5.84 -20.88
CA PRO A 36 8.25 -6.71 -19.98
C PRO A 36 9.53 -6.05 -19.45
N LEU A 37 10.12 -6.61 -18.39
CA LEU A 37 11.48 -6.30 -17.98
C LEU A 37 12.47 -7.12 -18.83
N GLU A 38 13.29 -6.44 -19.62
CA GLU A 38 14.16 -7.08 -20.61
C GLU A 38 15.56 -7.41 -20.07
N THR A 39 15.96 -6.83 -18.94
CA THR A 39 17.31 -7.00 -18.38
C THR A 39 17.31 -7.82 -17.09
N PRO A 40 18.38 -8.61 -16.82
CA PRO A 40 18.52 -9.33 -15.55
C PRO A 40 18.49 -8.41 -14.33
N LEU A 41 19.06 -7.21 -14.44
CA LEU A 41 19.03 -6.21 -13.37
C LEU A 41 17.59 -5.74 -13.08
N ALA A 42 16.83 -5.41 -14.12
CA ALA A 42 15.43 -5.02 -13.97
C ALA A 42 14.60 -6.15 -13.33
N MET A 43 14.81 -7.40 -13.76
CA MET A 43 14.17 -8.57 -13.13
C MET A 43 14.51 -8.69 -11.63
N LEU A 44 15.78 -8.49 -11.25
CA LEU A 44 16.19 -8.50 -9.85
C LEU A 44 15.48 -7.40 -9.05
N VAL A 45 15.41 -6.18 -9.59
CA VAL A 45 14.68 -5.06 -8.96
C VAL A 45 13.19 -5.40 -8.80
N GLY A 46 12.55 -6.02 -9.80
CA GLY A 46 11.17 -6.51 -9.70
C GLY A 46 10.98 -7.52 -8.57
N ARG A 47 11.93 -8.44 -8.37
CA ARG A 47 11.89 -9.39 -7.26
C ARG A 47 12.08 -8.73 -5.89
N VAL A 48 12.96 -7.73 -5.80
CA VAL A 48 13.15 -6.93 -4.58
C VAL A 48 11.86 -6.18 -4.23
N ALA A 49 11.18 -5.59 -5.21
CA ALA A 49 9.86 -5.01 -5.02
C ALA A 49 8.88 -6.07 -4.49
N GLY A 50 8.84 -7.26 -5.08
CA GLY A 50 8.02 -8.37 -4.61
C GLY A 50 8.28 -8.78 -3.16
N ALA A 51 9.55 -8.89 -2.77
CA ALA A 51 9.94 -9.18 -1.39
C ALA A 51 9.49 -8.08 -0.41
N ALA A 52 9.60 -6.82 -0.80
CA ALA A 52 9.12 -5.69 -0.01
C ALA A 52 7.59 -5.75 0.19
N LEU A 53 6.83 -6.05 -0.87
CA LEU A 53 5.36 -6.18 -0.78
C LEU A 53 4.93 -7.36 0.11
N ILE A 54 5.65 -8.50 0.05
CA ILE A 54 5.41 -9.61 0.98
C ILE A 54 5.64 -9.17 2.43
N ALA A 55 6.72 -8.41 2.69
CA ALA A 55 6.99 -7.90 4.03
C ALA A 55 5.88 -6.95 4.51
N VAL A 56 5.37 -6.07 3.63
CA VAL A 56 4.19 -5.22 3.90
C VAL A 56 2.97 -6.10 4.20
N GLY A 57 2.71 -7.12 3.38
CA GLY A 57 1.59 -8.04 3.57
C GLY A 57 1.62 -8.74 4.94
N ILE A 58 2.78 -9.23 5.35
CA ILE A 58 2.99 -9.84 6.69
C ILE A 58 2.79 -8.79 7.79
N ALA A 59 3.33 -7.58 7.64
CA ALA A 59 3.14 -6.51 8.62
C ALA A 59 1.65 -6.16 8.79
N CYS A 60 0.91 -6.03 7.68
CA CYS A 60 -0.53 -5.80 7.67
C CYS A 60 -1.29 -6.93 8.36
N TRP A 61 -0.95 -8.17 8.08
CA TRP A 61 -1.58 -9.32 8.72
C TRP A 61 -1.37 -9.31 10.22
N ARG A 62 -0.14 -9.06 10.68
CA ARG A 62 0.19 -9.01 12.12
C ARG A 62 -0.50 -7.85 12.84
N ALA A 63 -0.61 -6.69 12.20
CA ALA A 63 -1.29 -5.53 12.77
C ALA A 63 -2.83 -5.70 12.82
N ALA A 64 -3.40 -6.57 11.99
CA ALA A 64 -4.84 -6.86 12.03
C ALA A 64 -5.27 -7.52 13.36
N ASP A 65 -4.36 -8.23 14.02
CA ASP A 65 -4.59 -8.90 15.30
C ASP A 65 -4.41 -7.97 16.51
N ASP A 66 -3.73 -6.82 16.36
CA ASP A 66 -3.45 -5.85 17.44
C ASP A 66 -3.94 -4.42 17.07
N GLN A 67 -5.26 -4.27 16.92
CA GLN A 67 -5.88 -3.04 16.37
C GLN A 67 -5.72 -1.78 17.24
N GLU A 68 -5.54 -1.93 18.55
CA GLU A 68 -5.53 -0.82 19.51
C GLU A 68 -4.12 -0.24 19.74
N SER A 69 -3.09 -0.82 19.12
CA SER A 69 -1.70 -0.42 19.31
C SER A 69 -1.30 0.81 18.48
N ARG A 70 -0.39 1.62 19.04
CA ARG A 70 0.27 2.73 18.32
C ARG A 70 1.02 2.22 17.08
N ALA A 71 1.53 0.98 17.14
CA ALA A 71 2.21 0.35 16.00
C ALA A 71 1.27 0.18 14.80
N THR A 72 0.02 -0.23 15.05
CA THR A 72 -1.01 -0.38 14.00
C THR A 72 -1.38 0.95 13.37
N THR A 73 -1.49 2.02 14.16
CA THR A 73 -1.71 3.36 13.61
C THR A 73 -0.52 3.82 12.75
N GLY A 74 0.71 3.57 13.19
CA GLY A 74 1.92 3.86 12.41
C GLY A 74 1.97 3.07 11.10
N LEU A 75 1.54 1.81 11.11
CA LEU A 75 1.48 0.99 9.91
C LEU A 75 0.42 1.49 8.92
N VAL A 76 -0.78 1.87 9.38
CA VAL A 76 -1.82 2.45 8.51
C VAL A 76 -1.36 3.77 7.88
N LEU A 77 -0.61 4.59 8.62
CA LEU A 77 0.02 5.78 8.05
C LEU A 77 1.06 5.42 6.98
N SER A 78 1.85 4.37 7.21
CA SER A 78 2.84 3.88 6.24
C SER A 78 2.18 3.36 4.96
N LEU A 79 1.06 2.63 5.07
CA LEU A 79 0.24 2.19 3.94
C LEU A 79 -0.30 3.37 3.14
N LEU A 80 -0.82 4.40 3.81
CA LEU A 80 -1.30 5.61 3.14
C LEU A 80 -0.18 6.28 2.32
N VAL A 81 1.02 6.40 2.89
CA VAL A 81 2.18 6.97 2.18
C VAL A 81 2.56 6.10 0.99
N TYR A 82 2.59 4.78 1.17
CA TYR A 82 2.84 3.83 0.10
C TYR A 82 1.83 3.98 -1.05
N ASP A 83 0.52 4.00 -0.76
CA ASP A 83 -0.53 4.15 -1.78
C ASP A 83 -0.38 5.46 -2.56
N VAL A 84 -0.10 6.57 -1.86
CA VAL A 84 0.10 7.88 -2.50
C VAL A 84 1.33 7.88 -3.42
N ILE A 85 2.44 7.30 -2.96
CA ILE A 85 3.66 7.17 -3.79
C ILE A 85 3.38 6.26 -5.00
N ALA A 86 2.72 5.13 -4.80
CA ALA A 86 2.36 4.21 -5.87
C ALA A 86 1.48 4.89 -6.92
N MET A 87 0.46 5.64 -6.50
CA MET A 87 -0.37 6.44 -7.40
C MET A 87 0.44 7.49 -8.18
N ALA A 88 1.35 8.20 -7.51
CA ALA A 88 2.20 9.20 -8.15
C ALA A 88 3.12 8.56 -9.21
N LEU A 89 3.69 7.39 -8.91
CA LEU A 89 4.50 6.63 -9.86
C LEU A 89 3.68 6.09 -11.03
N LEU A 90 2.45 5.62 -10.80
CA LEU A 90 1.53 5.19 -11.86
C LEU A 90 1.12 6.38 -12.75
N ALA A 91 0.82 7.54 -12.17
CA ALA A 91 0.53 8.76 -12.93
C ALA A 91 1.74 9.19 -13.76
N TYR A 92 2.95 9.16 -13.17
CA TYR A 92 4.19 9.44 -13.89
C TYR A 92 4.39 8.47 -15.05
N ALA A 93 4.22 7.16 -14.83
CA ALA A 93 4.33 6.14 -15.88
C ALA A 93 3.35 6.43 -17.04
N ARG A 94 2.13 6.85 -16.74
CA ARG A 94 1.12 7.13 -17.76
C ARG A 94 1.34 8.43 -18.52
N PHE A 95 1.70 9.52 -17.83
CA PHE A 95 1.74 10.85 -18.42
C PHE A 95 3.13 11.25 -18.93
N ALA A 96 4.20 10.72 -18.34
CA ALA A 96 5.57 11.03 -18.74
C ALA A 96 6.22 9.94 -19.58
N LEU A 97 5.89 8.66 -19.33
CA LEU A 97 6.49 7.52 -20.02
C LEU A 97 5.54 6.84 -21.02
N GLU A 98 4.29 7.29 -21.09
CA GLU A 98 3.24 6.74 -21.97
C GLU A 98 3.01 5.23 -21.79
N LEU A 99 3.36 4.68 -20.61
CA LEU A 99 3.17 3.28 -20.29
C LEU A 99 1.73 3.02 -19.84
N SER A 100 1.13 1.95 -20.36
CA SER A 100 -0.21 1.52 -19.98
C SER A 100 -0.40 0.05 -20.32
N GLY A 101 -0.74 -0.75 -19.32
CA GLY A 101 -1.17 -2.14 -19.48
C GLY A 101 -2.65 -2.35 -19.09
N PRO A 102 -3.20 -3.55 -19.33
CA PRO A 102 -4.59 -3.88 -19.00
C PRO A 102 -4.94 -3.72 -17.51
N GLY A 103 -3.98 -3.93 -16.61
CA GLY A 103 -4.14 -3.78 -15.15
C GLY A 103 -3.83 -2.40 -14.60
N PHE A 104 -3.44 -1.43 -15.45
CA PHE A 104 -3.05 -0.09 -15.00
C PHE A 104 -4.14 0.59 -14.15
N TRP A 105 -5.38 0.63 -14.67
CA TRP A 105 -6.50 1.27 -14.00
C TRP A 105 -6.89 0.57 -12.71
N VAL A 106 -6.78 -0.76 -12.68
CA VAL A 106 -7.05 -1.56 -11.47
C VAL A 106 -6.07 -1.17 -10.37
N ALA A 107 -4.77 -1.03 -10.68
CA ALA A 107 -3.77 -0.62 -9.71
C ALA A 107 -4.01 0.82 -9.24
N LEU A 108 -4.24 1.77 -10.16
CA LEU A 108 -4.43 3.18 -9.81
C LEU A 108 -5.68 3.39 -8.93
N ILE A 109 -6.82 2.81 -9.34
CA ILE A 109 -8.08 2.90 -8.57
C ILE A 109 -7.94 2.14 -7.25
N GLY A 110 -7.29 0.98 -7.26
CA GLY A 110 -7.02 0.19 -6.06
C GLY A 110 -6.29 0.99 -4.99
N HIS A 111 -5.16 1.60 -5.34
CA HIS A 111 -4.39 2.45 -4.42
C HIS A 111 -5.19 3.69 -3.97
N LEU A 112 -5.99 4.30 -4.84
CA LEU A 112 -6.85 5.42 -4.45
C LEU A 112 -7.89 5.00 -3.40
N VAL A 113 -8.54 3.86 -3.60
CA VAL A 113 -9.53 3.33 -2.65
C VAL A 113 -8.87 3.00 -1.31
N LEU A 114 -7.70 2.35 -1.31
CA LEU A 114 -6.96 2.02 -0.09
C LEU A 114 -6.47 3.27 0.65
N ALA A 115 -5.97 4.28 -0.07
CA ALA A 115 -5.57 5.56 0.51
C ALA A 115 -6.76 6.28 1.19
N LEU A 116 -7.90 6.36 0.52
CA LEU A 116 -9.12 6.94 1.09
C LEU A 116 -9.58 6.17 2.33
N TRP A 117 -9.47 4.84 2.30
CA TRP A 117 -9.84 3.99 3.42
C TRP A 117 -8.90 4.16 4.62
N CYS A 118 -7.59 4.29 4.38
CA CYS A 118 -6.61 4.64 5.42
C CYS A 118 -6.94 5.99 6.06
N ILE A 119 -7.26 7.02 5.26
CA ILE A 119 -7.65 8.34 5.76
C ILE A 119 -8.91 8.23 6.64
N MET A 120 -9.93 7.52 6.19
CA MET A 120 -11.14 7.29 6.98
C MET A 120 -10.84 6.56 8.30
N ALA A 121 -9.96 5.57 8.28
CA ALA A 121 -9.53 4.81 9.46
C ALA A 121 -8.79 5.68 10.48
N LEU A 122 -7.84 6.50 10.03
CA LEU A 122 -7.10 7.41 10.89
C LEU A 122 -7.99 8.50 11.49
N ARG A 123 -8.91 9.07 10.68
CA ARG A 123 -9.87 10.09 11.16
C ARG A 123 -10.79 9.52 12.24
N ARG A 124 -11.32 8.31 12.03
CA ARG A 124 -12.17 7.63 13.02
C ARG A 124 -11.42 7.35 14.31
N ASN A 125 -10.18 6.86 14.22
CA ASN A 125 -9.39 6.52 15.40
C ASN A 125 -9.06 7.76 16.26
N ARG A 126 -8.83 8.93 15.64
CA ARG A 126 -8.69 10.20 16.36
C ARG A 126 -9.99 10.62 17.05
N SER A 127 -11.12 10.54 16.36
CA SER A 127 -12.42 10.93 16.93
C SER A 127 -12.84 10.09 18.13
N SER A 128 -12.40 8.82 18.21
CA SER A 128 -12.63 7.95 19.36
C SER A 128 -11.68 8.20 20.54
N ASN A 129 -10.63 9.02 20.38
CA ASN A 129 -9.67 9.32 21.44
C ASN A 129 -9.47 10.84 21.67
N PRO A 130 -10.50 11.58 22.15
CA PRO A 130 -10.41 13.03 22.39
C PRO A 130 -9.46 13.42 23.54
N ALA A 131 -9.05 12.49 24.41
CA ALA A 131 -8.19 12.76 25.56
C ALA A 131 -6.74 13.11 25.18
N ALA A 132 -6.28 12.74 23.98
CA ALA A 132 -4.93 13.05 23.51
C ALA A 132 -4.77 14.50 23.01
N GLU A 133 -5.87 15.18 22.66
CA GLU A 133 -5.84 16.54 22.11
C GLU A 133 -5.88 17.61 23.21
N GLY A 134 -6.56 17.35 24.34
CA GLY A 134 -6.72 18.32 25.44
C GLY A 134 -5.47 18.58 26.29
N SER A 135 -4.52 17.64 26.36
CA SER A 135 -3.31 17.78 27.20
C SER A 135 -2.28 18.77 26.63
N SER A 136 -2.28 19.00 25.31
CA SER A 136 -1.35 19.92 24.65
C SER A 136 -1.76 21.40 24.73
N ARG A 137 -3.02 21.70 25.07
CA ARG A 137 -3.56 23.08 25.12
C ARG A 137 -3.57 23.71 26.52
N HIS A 138 -3.25 22.96 27.56
CA HIS A 138 -3.25 23.45 28.96
C HIS A 138 -1.85 23.60 29.56
N ALA A 139 -0.79 23.46 28.74
CA ALA A 139 0.60 23.64 29.16
C ALA A 139 1.26 24.94 28.63
N GLU A 140 0.46 25.85 28.05
CA GLU A 140 0.88 27.21 27.68
C GLU A 140 0.25 28.26 28.59
#